data_AF-A0A7J2JI15-F1
#
_entry.id   AF-A0A7J2JI15-F1
#
_cell.length_a   1.000
_cell.length_b   1.000
_cell.length_c   1.000
_cell.angle_alpha   90.00
_cell.angle_beta   90.00
_cell.angle_gamma   90.00
#
_symmetry.space_group_name_H-M   'P 1'
#
loop_
_entity.id
_entity.type
_entity.pdbx_description
1 polymer ?
#
loop_
_entity_poly.entity_id
_entity_poly.type
_entity_poly.pdbx_seq_one_letter_code
_entity_poly.pdbx_strand_id
1 'polypeptide(L)' 'MKKSILICPRCGSDKIEVVLPHIGSTYECKECGYRGPMIMGDKELAEKLKAGKREQEEGEEQPI' A
#
# COMPACT_ATOMS: atom_id res chain seq x y z
N MET A 1 0.53 -20.49 -10.38
CA MET A 1 0.20 -19.13 -10.84
C MET A 1 0.15 -18.23 -9.61
N LYS A 2 1.08 -17.28 -9.46
CA LYS A 2 1.07 -16.33 -8.34
C LYS A 2 0.08 -15.20 -8.66
N LYS A 3 -0.86 -14.91 -7.75
CA LYS A 3 -1.92 -13.93 -7.97
C LYS A 3 -1.44 -12.57 -7.48
N SER A 4 -1.26 -11.64 -8.42
CA SER A 4 -0.91 -10.26 -8.09
C SER A 4 -2.09 -9.55 -7.43
N ILE A 5 -1.81 -8.87 -6.33
CA ILE A 5 -2.74 -8.06 -5.53
C ILE A 5 -2.20 -6.64 -5.40
N LEU A 6 -3.10 -5.69 -5.14
CA LEU A 6 -2.71 -4.33 -4.81
C LEU A 6 -2.39 -4.24 -3.32
N ILE A 7 -1.25 -3.64 -3.00
CA ILE A 7 -0.70 -3.55 -1.66
C ILE A 7 -0.46 -2.08 -1.35
N CYS A 8 -0.92 -1.64 -0.19
CA CYS A 8 -0.69 -0.29 0.27
C CYS A 8 0.81 -0.08 0.58
N PRO A 9 1.48 0.92 -0.02
CA PRO A 9 2.87 1.23 0.29
C PRO A 9 3.06 1.72 1.73
N ARG A 10 2.00 2.25 2.35
CA ARG A 10 2.05 2.81 3.71
C ARG A 10 1.86 1.77 4.80
N CYS A 11 1.11 0.71 4.60
CA CYS A 11 0.84 -0.27 5.67
C CYS A 11 1.00 -1.73 5.26
N GLY A 12 1.32 -2.01 3.99
CA GLY A 12 1.36 -3.37 3.46
C GLY A 12 -0.02 -4.04 3.38
N SER A 13 -1.11 -3.32 3.66
CA SER A 13 -2.47 -3.87 3.58
C SER A 13 -2.90 -4.08 2.14
N ASP A 14 -3.53 -5.23 1.91
CA ASP A 14 -4.21 -5.60 0.67
C ASP A 14 -5.67 -5.11 0.61
N LYS A 15 -6.15 -4.42 1.65
CA LYS A 15 -7.51 -3.86 1.72
C LYS A 15 -7.60 -2.53 0.99
N ILE A 16 -7.69 -2.62 -0.33
CA ILE A 16 -7.74 -1.49 -1.25
C ILE A 16 -9.12 -1.37 -1.90
N GLU A 17 -9.73 -0.19 -1.84
CA GLU A 17 -10.97 0.15 -2.55
C GLU A 17 -10.71 1.18 -3.65
N VAL A 18 -11.52 1.14 -4.71
CA VAL A 18 -11.48 2.13 -5.80
C VAL A 18 -12.47 3.24 -5.46
N VAL A 19 -11.99 4.47 -5.28
CA VAL A 19 -12.83 5.57 -4.78
C VAL A 19 -13.52 6.33 -5.92
N LEU A 20 -12.89 6.40 -7.11
CA LEU A 20 -13.35 7.27 -8.18
C LEU A 20 -13.30 6.57 -9.55
N PRO A 21 -14.41 5.95 -10.01
CA PRO A 21 -14.44 5.27 -11.29
C PRO A 21 -14.37 6.23 -12.50
N HIS A 22 -14.74 7.51 -12.33
CA HIS A 22 -14.81 8.49 -13.42
C HIS A 22 -13.48 9.18 -13.76
N ILE A 23 -12.51 9.22 -12.83
CA ILE A 23 -11.30 10.08 -12.97
C ILE A 23 -10.01 9.26 -13.08
N GLY A 24 -10.12 7.95 -13.29
CA GLY A 24 -8.99 7.05 -13.33
C GLY A 24 -8.59 6.53 -11.95
N SER A 25 -7.98 5.35 -11.99
CA SER A 25 -7.65 4.38 -10.95
C SER A 25 -7.09 4.95 -9.63
N THR A 26 -7.92 5.67 -8.88
CA THR A 26 -7.57 6.15 -7.54
C THR A 26 -7.96 5.10 -6.53
N TYR A 27 -6.95 4.57 -5.86
CA TYR A 27 -7.09 3.53 -4.86
C TYR A 27 -6.99 4.12 -3.46
N GLU A 28 -7.83 3.66 -2.54
CA GLU A 28 -7.80 4.00 -1.12
C GLU A 28 -7.55 2.74 -0.29
N CYS A 29 -6.55 2.79 0.57
CA CYS A 29 -6.35 1.78 1.60
C CYS A 29 -7.31 2.03 2.76
N LYS A 30 -8.17 1.05 3.07
CA LYS A 30 -9.13 1.15 4.17
C LYS A 30 -8.52 0.96 5.56
N GLU A 31 -7.29 0.46 5.63
CA GLU A 31 -6.58 0.29 6.92
C GLU A 31 -5.90 1.57 7.39
N CYS A 32 -5.19 2.28 6.51
CA CYS A 32 -4.43 3.47 6.91
C CYS A 32 -4.95 4.78 6.29
N GLY A 33 -5.96 4.72 5.42
CA GLY A 33 -6.53 5.89 4.74
C GLY A 33 -5.66 6.43 3.59
N TYR A 34 -4.57 5.74 3.20
CA TYR A 34 -3.73 6.17 2.09
C TYR A 34 -4.50 6.15 0.76
N ARG A 35 -4.56 7.29 0.08
CA ARG A 35 -5.17 7.45 -1.25
C ARG A 35 -4.08 7.72 -2.27
N GLY A 36 -3.99 6.89 -3.31
CA GLY A 36 -2.99 7.09 -4.35
C GLY A 36 -2.59 5.79 -5.08
N PRO A 37 -1.40 5.77 -5.71
CA PRO A 37 -0.89 4.59 -6.39
C PRO A 37 -0.55 3.47 -5.38
N MET A 38 -0.90 2.24 -5.75
CA MET A 38 -0.65 1.05 -4.92
C MET A 38 0.46 0.19 -5.54
N ILE A 39 1.14 -0.59 -4.71
CA ILE A 39 2.16 -1.54 -5.16
C ILE A 39 1.44 -2.79 -5.68
N MET A 40 1.72 -3.22 -6.90
CA MET A 40 1.23 -4.49 -7.42
C MET A 40 2.25 -5.58 -7.08
N GLY A 41 1.86 -6.57 -6.28
CA GLY A 41 2.77 -7.61 -5.81
C GLY A 41 2.03 -8.85 -5.34
N ASP A 42 2.74 -9.76 -4.65
CA ASP A 42 2.16 -11.00 -4.14
C ASP A 42 1.86 -10.91 -2.64
N LYS A 43 1.08 -11.87 -2.13
CA LYS A 43 0.78 -11.97 -0.69
C LYS A 43 2.05 -12.01 0.18
N GLU A 44 3.12 -12.65 -0.30
CA GLU A 44 4.42 -12.67 0.42
C GLU A 44 5.02 -11.27 0.57
N LEU A 45 4.90 -10.41 -0.44
CA LEU A 45 5.37 -9.02 -0.38
C LEU A 45 4.51 -8.21 0.60
N ALA A 46 3.20 -8.44 0.62
CA ALA A 46 2.29 -7.80 1.57
C ALA A 46 2.66 -8.14 3.03
N GLU A 47 2.92 -9.42 3.31
CA GLU A 47 3.34 -9.89 4.64
C GLU A 47 4.69 -9.29 5.05
N LYS A 48 5.65 -9.23 4.11
CA LYS A 48 6.96 -8.59 4.33
C LYS A 48 6.83 -7.09 4.62
N LEU A 49 5.98 -6.37 3.91
CA LEU A 49 5.72 -4.94 4.14
C LEU A 49 5.03 -4.69 5.49
N LYS A 50 4.08 -5.56 5.87
CA LYS A 50 3.44 -5.51 7.19
C LYS A 50 4.45 -5.73 8.33
N ALA A 51 5.39 -6.67 8.15
CA ALA A 51 6.46 -6.92 9.12
C ALA A 51 7.50 -5.78 9.16
N GLY A 52 7.92 -5.31 7.98
CA GLY A 52 8.90 -4.24 7.75
C GLY A 52 8.59 -2.92 8.45
N LYS A 53 7.30 -2.60 8.56
CA LYS A 53 6.86 -1.34 9.17
C LYS A 53 7.08 -1.27 10.68
N ARG A 54 7.25 -2.41 11.36
CA ARG A 54 7.60 -2.44 12.78
C ARG A 54 9.06 -1.99 13.03
N GLU A 55 9.84 -1.84 11.97
CA GLU A 55 11.28 -1.62 11.98
C GLU A 55 11.67 -0.22 11.46
N GLN A 56 10.74 0.51 10.82
CA GLN A 56 10.98 1.76 10.10
C GLN A 56 10.18 2.94 10.70
N GLU A 57 10.39 3.23 11.99
CA GLU A 57 10.01 4.54 12.57
C GLU A 57 11.21 5.51 12.63
N GLU A 58 12.38 5.11 12.13
CA GLU A 58 13.61 5.91 12.18
C GLU A 58 14.09 6.26 10.76
N GLY A 59 13.74 7.46 10.29
CA GLY A 59 14.44 8.11 9.18
C GLY A 59 13.66 8.22 7.86
N GLU A 60 12.87 9.29 7.73
CA GLU A 60 12.93 10.15 6.54
C GLU A 60 12.29 11.50 6.86
N GLU A 61 13.07 12.36 7.53
CA GLU A 61 12.91 13.80 7.38
C GLU A 61 13.47 14.13 5.99
N GLN A 62 12.63 14.59 5.07
CA GLN A 62 13.11 15.15 3.81
C GLN A 62 13.19 16.67 4.00
N PRO A 63 14.37 17.26 4.28
CA PRO A 63 14.57 18.69 4.11
C PRO A 63 14.57 19.02 2.61
N ILE A 64 13.84 20.08 2.31
CA ILE A 64 13.65 20.78 1.01
C ILE A 64 14.91 20.99 0.18
#